data_AF-A0A959H332-F1
#
_entry.id   AF-A0A959H332-F1
#
_cell.length_a   1.000
_cell.length_b   1.000
_cell.length_c   1.000
_cell.angle_alpha   90.00
_cell.angle_beta   90.00
_cell.angle_gamma   90.00
#
_symmetry.space_group_name_H-M   'P 1'
#
loop_
_entity.id
_entity.type
_entity.pdbx_description
1 polymer ?
#
loop_
_entity_poly.entity_id
_entity_poly.type
_entity_poly.pdbx_seq_one_letter_code
_entity_poly.pdbx_strand_id
1 'polypeptide(L)'
;RGLAYFANTAYDARQAARCLELLDNIDQEKYPGTLDVGAALNTKGYPFKSRWLEEESSMFGGRMGQLEEGPFHADSLRTHPACRERMARLEGLAVRHGPDTGAVFLQDSRRFRQWVEAADYEVIEGLYAFGATAEALYHCLVLLAYHPEDPYLNTMAGRCLLRVHAAMGAHSLEDHVPLPGASLRPGYRQLCQVLHNLRMREAAALAYHFLKEREGRFAAYAPFRQALEQSRELYEK
;
A
#
# COMPACT_ATOMS: atom_id res chain seq x y z
N ARG A 1 30.75 -16.56 -0.65
CA ARG A 1 30.30 -17.77 -1.39
C ARG A 1 29.23 -17.44 -2.44
N GLY A 2 28.20 -16.63 -2.14
CA GLY A 2 27.20 -16.19 -3.13
C GLY A 2 27.77 -15.57 -4.42
N LEU A 3 28.75 -14.67 -4.31
CA LEU A 3 29.41 -14.06 -5.48
C LEU A 3 30.05 -15.11 -6.42
N ALA A 4 30.63 -16.18 -5.88
CA ALA A 4 31.26 -17.22 -6.70
C ALA A 4 30.24 -17.99 -7.54
N TYR A 5 29.01 -18.18 -7.04
CA TYR A 5 27.93 -18.75 -7.83
C TYR A 5 27.39 -17.74 -8.85
N PHE A 6 27.24 -16.48 -8.46
CA PHE A 6 26.74 -15.41 -9.33
C PHE A 6 27.68 -15.13 -10.52
N ALA A 7 28.99 -15.18 -10.28
CA ALA A 7 30.02 -15.02 -11.32
C ALA A 7 30.02 -16.14 -12.37
N ASN A 8 29.34 -17.26 -12.12
CA ASN A 8 29.15 -18.34 -13.09
C ASN A 8 27.85 -18.19 -13.90
N THR A 9 27.15 -17.06 -13.79
CA THR A 9 25.96 -16.75 -14.58
C THR A 9 26.31 -15.86 -15.77
N ALA A 10 25.33 -15.59 -16.65
CA ALA A 10 25.52 -14.64 -17.75
C ALA A 10 25.34 -13.17 -17.32
N TYR A 11 25.08 -12.90 -16.04
CA TYR A 11 24.98 -11.55 -15.51
C TYR A 11 26.35 -10.93 -15.22
N ASP A 12 26.45 -9.62 -15.39
CA ASP A 12 27.60 -8.83 -14.92
C ASP A 12 27.77 -9.00 -13.40
N ALA A 13 28.96 -9.41 -12.96
CA ALA A 13 29.23 -9.76 -11.56
C ALA A 13 29.10 -8.55 -10.61
N ARG A 14 29.23 -7.31 -11.11
CA ARG A 14 29.02 -6.06 -10.35
C ARG A 14 27.56 -5.90 -9.94
N GLN A 15 26.61 -6.54 -10.62
CA GLN A 15 25.20 -6.52 -10.22
C GLN A 15 24.95 -7.17 -8.86
N ALA A 16 25.90 -7.98 -8.35
CA ALA A 16 25.84 -8.47 -6.98
C ALA A 16 25.86 -7.33 -5.95
N ALA A 17 26.61 -6.25 -6.20
CA ALA A 17 26.61 -5.06 -5.35
C ALA A 17 25.27 -4.30 -5.45
N ARG A 18 24.71 -4.19 -6.67
CA ARG A 18 23.39 -3.58 -6.89
C ARG A 18 22.26 -4.32 -6.16
N CYS A 19 22.32 -5.64 -6.09
CA CYS A 19 21.38 -6.42 -5.28
C CYS A 19 21.45 -6.05 -3.79
N LEU A 20 22.65 -5.90 -3.23
CA LEU A 20 22.81 -5.44 -1.85
C LEU A 20 22.31 -4.01 -1.64
N GLU A 21 22.45 -3.14 -2.64
CA GLU A 21 21.91 -1.78 -2.59
C GLU A 21 20.37 -1.78 -2.57
N LEU A 22 19.73 -2.63 -3.37
CA LEU A 22 18.27 -2.80 -3.33
C LEU A 22 17.83 -3.31 -1.95
N LEU A 23 18.54 -4.28 -1.38
CA LEU A 23 18.28 -4.80 -0.04
C LEU A 23 18.55 -3.77 1.06
N ASP A 24 19.53 -2.88 0.89
CA ASP A 24 19.78 -1.78 1.83
C ASP A 24 18.58 -0.83 1.86
N ASN A 25 17.83 -0.68 0.77
CA ASN A 25 16.67 0.22 0.69
C ASN A 25 15.33 -0.52 0.82
N ILE A 26 15.31 -1.78 1.26
CA ILE A 26 14.09 -2.61 1.28
C ILE A 26 12.96 -2.06 2.17
N ASP A 27 13.31 -1.31 3.21
CA ASP A 27 12.34 -0.70 4.12
C ASP A 27 11.73 0.60 3.56
N GLN A 28 12.20 1.09 2.41
CA GLN A 28 11.66 2.29 1.77
C GLN A 28 10.42 1.96 0.94
N GLU A 29 9.43 2.86 0.97
CA GLU A 29 8.26 2.71 0.11
C GLU A 29 8.62 2.89 -1.36
N LYS A 30 8.07 2.02 -2.22
CA LYS A 30 8.21 2.11 -3.68
C LYS A 30 7.72 3.44 -4.24
N TYR A 31 6.64 3.98 -3.66
CA TYR A 31 6.01 5.23 -4.05
C TYR A 31 6.28 6.30 -2.99
N PRO A 32 7.31 7.14 -3.17
CA PRO A 32 7.66 8.14 -2.18
C PRO A 32 6.59 9.24 -2.12
N GLY A 33 5.94 9.39 -0.97
CA GLY A 33 4.96 10.45 -0.73
C GLY A 33 4.03 10.09 0.40
N THR A 34 3.75 11.03 1.30
CA THR A 34 2.71 10.85 2.30
C THR A 34 1.35 10.99 1.62
N LEU A 35 0.56 9.91 1.62
CA LEU A 35 -0.84 9.95 1.19
C LEU A 35 -1.58 11.05 1.97
N ASP A 36 -2.09 12.07 1.27
CA ASP A 36 -3.06 13.00 1.84
C ASP A 36 -4.44 12.32 1.84
N VAL A 37 -4.75 11.64 2.95
CA VAL A 37 -6.02 10.91 3.12
C VAL A 37 -7.22 11.85 2.99
N GLY A 38 -7.08 13.08 3.48
CA GLY A 38 -8.13 14.09 3.40
C GLY A 38 -8.48 14.42 1.96
N ALA A 39 -7.46 14.73 1.15
CA ALA A 39 -7.64 15.02 -0.27
C ALA A 39 -8.13 13.78 -1.05
N ALA A 40 -7.59 12.60 -0.75
CA ALA A 40 -7.91 11.36 -1.48
C ALA A 40 -9.37 10.90 -1.27
N LEU A 41 -9.92 11.12 -0.08
CA LEU A 41 -11.29 10.74 0.28
C LEU A 41 -12.30 11.89 0.18
N ASN A 42 -11.86 13.10 -0.14
CA ASN A 42 -12.75 14.24 -0.33
C ASN A 42 -13.53 14.12 -1.64
N THR A 43 -14.85 14.26 -1.58
CA THR A 43 -15.73 14.25 -2.75
C THR A 43 -16.66 15.46 -2.72
N LYS A 44 -17.10 15.95 -3.88
CA LYS A 44 -18.05 17.08 -3.96
C LYS A 44 -19.40 16.75 -3.32
N GLY A 45 -19.86 15.51 -3.49
CA GLY A 45 -21.14 15.05 -2.95
C GLY A 45 -21.11 14.72 -1.46
N TYR A 46 -19.94 14.38 -0.93
CA TYR A 46 -19.73 14.11 0.47
C TYR A 46 -18.32 14.54 0.89
N PRO A 47 -18.16 15.82 1.28
CA PRO A 47 -16.87 16.38 1.63
C PRO A 47 -16.23 15.67 2.83
N PHE A 48 -14.91 15.61 2.83
CA PHE A 48 -14.13 15.07 3.93
C PHE A 48 -14.40 15.85 5.22
N LYS A 49 -14.54 15.14 6.35
CA LYS A 49 -14.81 15.77 7.65
C LYS A 49 -13.55 15.71 8.50
N SER A 50 -13.05 16.86 8.94
CA SER A 50 -11.83 16.95 9.76
C SER A 50 -11.89 16.09 11.03
N ARG A 51 -13.10 15.91 11.60
CA ARG A 51 -13.30 15.03 12.76
C ARG A 51 -12.91 13.57 12.55
N TRP A 52 -12.80 13.12 11.30
CA TRP A 52 -12.32 11.77 11.02
C TRP A 52 -10.83 11.61 11.31
N LEU A 53 -10.08 12.71 11.40
CA LEU A 53 -8.66 12.70 11.80
C LEU A 53 -8.44 12.94 13.29
N GLU A 54 -9.49 13.25 14.05
CA GLU A 54 -9.39 13.49 15.49
C GLU A 54 -9.10 12.18 16.22
N GLU A 55 -8.08 12.17 17.10
CA GLU A 55 -7.86 11.05 18.01
C GLU A 55 -9.02 11.00 19.01
N GLU A 56 -9.72 9.88 19.12
CA GLU A 56 -10.74 9.73 20.16
C GLU A 56 -10.07 9.74 21.54
N SER A 57 -10.35 10.79 22.32
CA SER A 57 -10.02 10.82 23.74
C SER A 57 -10.93 9.85 24.47
N SER A 58 -10.46 8.64 24.76
CA SER A 58 -11.20 7.68 25.57
C SER A 58 -11.62 8.31 26.91
N MET A 59 -12.92 8.31 27.22
CA MET A 59 -13.44 8.73 28.52
C MET A 59 -12.89 7.89 29.69
N PHE A 60 -12.28 6.74 29.39
CA PHE A 60 -11.61 5.87 30.36
C PHE A 60 -10.10 5.96 30.27
N GLY A 61 -9.51 7.17 30.26
CA GLY A 61 -8.09 7.42 30.58
C GLY A 61 -6.99 6.77 29.73
N GLY A 62 -7.32 5.81 28.88
CA GLY A 62 -6.42 5.12 27.97
C GLY A 62 -6.55 5.74 26.59
N ARG A 63 -5.58 6.56 26.20
CA ARG A 63 -5.47 7.01 24.82
C ARG A 63 -5.40 5.78 23.93
N MET A 64 -6.27 5.71 22.92
CA MET A 64 -6.31 4.66 21.91
C MET A 64 -4.96 4.69 21.17
N GLY A 65 -3.99 3.88 21.63
CA GLY A 65 -2.60 3.92 21.12
C GLY A 65 -1.49 4.08 22.17
N GLN A 66 -1.80 4.27 23.46
CA GLN A 66 -0.80 4.15 24.54
C GLN A 66 -0.74 2.71 25.08
N LEU A 67 -0.40 1.76 24.20
CA LEU A 67 0.36 0.62 24.69
C LEU A 67 1.80 1.10 24.71
N GLU A 68 2.40 1.21 25.91
CA GLU A 68 3.83 1.48 26.03
C GLU A 68 4.56 0.54 25.07
N GLU A 69 5.35 1.12 24.16
CA GLU A 69 6.21 0.37 23.27
C GLU A 69 7.14 -0.47 24.14
N GLY A 70 6.81 -1.76 24.29
CA GLY A 70 7.83 -2.75 24.57
C GLY A 70 8.91 -2.65 23.49
N PRO A 71 10.17 -2.99 23.78
CA PRO A 71 11.34 -2.74 22.92
C PRO A 71 11.38 -3.60 21.64
N PHE A 72 10.24 -4.00 21.10
CA PHE A 72 10.11 -4.43 19.72
C PHE A 72 10.16 -3.21 18.82
N HIS A 73 11.39 -2.71 18.66
CA HIS A 73 11.78 -1.83 17.56
C HIS A 73 11.14 -2.32 16.25
N ALA A 74 10.77 -1.38 15.39
CA ALA A 74 10.42 -1.64 14.00
C ALA A 74 11.35 -2.73 13.43
N ASP A 75 10.82 -3.95 13.31
CA ASP A 75 11.57 -5.12 12.86
C ASP A 75 11.84 -4.90 11.38
N SER A 76 12.99 -4.28 11.11
CA SER A 76 13.43 -3.93 9.76
C SER A 76 13.50 -5.22 8.94
N LEU A 77 12.96 -5.19 7.72
CA LEU A 77 13.13 -6.30 6.78
C LEU A 77 14.60 -6.49 6.38
N ARG A 78 15.50 -5.56 6.79
CA ARG A 78 16.94 -5.75 6.74
C ARG A 78 17.37 -6.84 7.72
N THR A 79 17.18 -8.08 7.30
CA THR A 79 17.72 -9.29 7.92
C THR A 79 19.24 -9.43 7.76
N HIS A 80 19.90 -8.45 7.13
CA HIS A 80 21.32 -8.47 6.82
C HIS A 80 22.04 -7.26 7.40
N PRO A 81 22.73 -7.42 8.56
CA PRO A 81 23.59 -6.36 9.05
C PRO A 81 24.69 -6.07 8.02
N ALA A 82 24.99 -4.77 7.85
CA ALA A 82 26.11 -4.25 7.07
C ALA A 82 26.09 -4.50 5.54
N CYS A 83 24.95 -4.27 4.86
CA CYS A 83 24.90 -4.23 3.38
C CYS A 83 25.98 -3.32 2.79
N ARG A 84 26.25 -2.15 3.40
CA ARG A 84 27.31 -1.21 2.99
C ARG A 84 28.72 -1.80 3.05
N GLU A 85 29.08 -2.46 4.15
CA GLU A 85 30.40 -3.10 4.26
C GLU A 85 30.55 -4.26 3.27
N ARG A 86 29.46 -5.00 3.04
CA ARG A 86 29.43 -6.10 2.07
C ARG A 86 29.57 -5.58 0.63
N MET A 87 28.93 -4.46 0.28
CA MET A 87 29.11 -3.81 -1.03
C MET A 87 30.57 -3.42 -1.26
N ALA A 88 31.20 -2.73 -0.30
CA ALA A 88 32.61 -2.34 -0.41
C ALA A 88 33.56 -3.54 -0.61
N ARG A 89 33.28 -4.67 0.06
CA ARG A 89 34.03 -5.91 -0.13
C ARG A 89 33.77 -6.56 -1.50
N LEU A 90 32.54 -6.51 -2.00
CA LEU A 90 32.18 -7.08 -3.30
C LEU A 90 32.77 -6.28 -4.45
N GLU A 91 32.81 -4.94 -4.37
CA GLU A 91 33.44 -4.10 -5.38
C GLU A 91 34.93 -4.47 -5.57
N GLY A 92 35.65 -4.68 -4.46
CA GLY A 92 37.05 -5.13 -4.50
C GLY A 92 37.25 -6.57 -5.02
N LEU A 93 36.23 -7.43 -4.93
CA LEU A 93 36.27 -8.81 -5.43
C LEU A 93 35.82 -8.93 -6.88
N ALA A 94 34.84 -8.14 -7.32
CA ALA A 94 34.35 -8.11 -8.70
C ALA A 94 35.49 -7.72 -9.67
N VAL A 95 36.34 -6.77 -9.28
CA VAL A 95 37.55 -6.39 -10.04
C VAL A 95 38.54 -7.56 -10.22
N ARG A 96 38.56 -8.54 -9.31
CA ARG A 96 39.47 -9.69 -9.36
C ARG A 96 38.98 -10.84 -10.24
N HIS A 97 37.70 -10.85 -10.63
CA HIS A 97 37.11 -11.92 -11.43
C HIS A 97 37.29 -11.73 -12.96
N GLY A 98 38.04 -10.72 -13.40
CA GLY A 98 38.37 -10.48 -14.82
C GLY A 98 37.46 -9.42 -15.47
N PRO A 99 37.67 -9.09 -16.76
CA PRO A 99 36.82 -8.14 -17.47
C PRO A 99 35.38 -8.66 -17.56
N ASP A 100 34.42 -7.87 -17.07
CA ASP A 100 32.99 -8.20 -17.14
C ASP A 100 32.53 -8.29 -18.60
N THR A 101 32.15 -9.49 -19.02
CA THR A 101 31.49 -9.75 -20.31
C THR A 101 30.00 -10.09 -20.14
N GLY A 102 29.51 -10.11 -18.91
CA GLY A 102 28.11 -10.41 -18.59
C GLY A 102 27.18 -9.24 -18.92
N ALA A 103 25.89 -9.53 -19.06
CA ALA A 103 24.89 -8.48 -19.29
C ALA A 103 24.35 -7.92 -17.97
N VAL A 104 24.08 -6.61 -17.93
CA VAL A 104 23.36 -5.97 -16.80
C VAL A 104 21.92 -6.49 -16.74
N PHE A 105 21.29 -6.63 -17.91
CA PHE A 105 19.96 -7.23 -18.06
C PHE A 105 20.04 -8.33 -19.11
N LEU A 106 19.75 -9.57 -18.71
CA LEU A 106 19.49 -10.66 -19.67
C LEU A 106 18.07 -10.55 -20.25
N GLN A 107 17.17 -9.97 -19.47
CA GLN A 107 15.73 -9.95 -19.75
C GLN A 107 15.36 -8.61 -20.38
N ASP A 108 14.37 -8.63 -21.27
CA ASP A 108 13.85 -7.41 -21.86
C ASP A 108 13.36 -6.44 -20.77
N SER A 109 13.96 -5.25 -20.72
CA SER A 109 13.69 -4.27 -19.66
C SER A 109 12.25 -3.76 -19.70
N ARG A 110 11.61 -3.72 -20.88
CA ARG A 110 10.21 -3.33 -21.01
C ARG A 110 9.30 -4.39 -20.41
N ARG A 111 9.52 -5.67 -20.72
CA ARG A 111 8.77 -6.78 -20.13
C ARG A 111 8.95 -6.87 -18.61
N PHE A 112 10.18 -6.65 -18.11
CA PHE A 112 10.42 -6.61 -16.67
C PHE A 112 9.61 -5.49 -16.00
N ARG A 113 9.59 -4.28 -16.56
CA ARG A 113 8.78 -3.17 -16.03
C ARG A 113 7.28 -3.50 -16.00
N GLN A 114 6.76 -4.14 -17.04
CA GLN A 114 5.36 -4.58 -17.07
C GLN A 114 5.02 -5.53 -15.90
N TRP A 115 5.94 -6.42 -15.53
CA TRP A 115 5.74 -7.29 -14.37
C TRP A 115 5.82 -6.51 -13.05
N VAL A 116 6.74 -5.55 -12.93
CA VAL A 116 6.85 -4.70 -11.74
C VAL A 116 5.59 -3.85 -11.53
N GLU A 117 5.00 -3.36 -12.62
CA GLU A 117 3.73 -2.62 -12.60
C GLU A 117 2.56 -3.56 -12.27
N ALA A 118 2.46 -4.73 -12.92
CA ALA A 118 1.41 -5.71 -12.65
C ALA A 118 1.42 -6.21 -11.19
N ALA A 119 2.60 -6.37 -10.60
CA ALA A 119 2.75 -6.82 -9.21
C ALA A 119 2.05 -5.89 -8.21
N ASP A 120 1.97 -4.58 -8.47
CA ASP A 120 1.26 -3.66 -7.57
C ASP A 120 -0.24 -3.99 -7.49
N TYR A 121 -0.84 -4.34 -8.64
CA TYR A 121 -2.24 -4.73 -8.73
C TYR A 121 -2.47 -6.10 -8.10
N GLU A 122 -1.54 -7.05 -8.28
CA GLU A 122 -1.61 -8.36 -7.63
C GLU A 122 -1.51 -8.27 -6.10
N VAL A 123 -0.66 -7.37 -5.58
CA VAL A 123 -0.56 -7.09 -4.14
C VAL A 123 -1.89 -6.55 -3.62
N ILE A 124 -2.50 -5.58 -4.30
CA ILE A 124 -3.81 -5.03 -3.93
C ILE A 124 -4.89 -6.11 -3.92
N GLU A 125 -4.96 -6.92 -4.98
CA GLU A 125 -5.94 -8.01 -5.10
C GLU A 125 -5.73 -9.04 -3.99
N GLY A 126 -4.48 -9.41 -3.70
CA GLY A 126 -4.12 -10.32 -2.62
C GLY A 126 -4.53 -9.79 -1.24
N LEU A 127 -4.16 -8.56 -0.91
CA LEU A 127 -4.54 -7.90 0.34
C LEU A 127 -6.07 -7.86 0.51
N TYR A 128 -6.79 -7.49 -0.55
CA TYR A 128 -8.23 -7.51 -0.54
C TYR A 128 -8.77 -8.94 -0.35
N ALA A 129 -8.25 -9.94 -1.06
CA ALA A 129 -8.69 -11.33 -0.93
C ALA A 129 -8.46 -11.91 0.49
N PHE A 130 -7.35 -11.55 1.14
CA PHE A 130 -7.02 -11.98 2.51
C PHE A 130 -7.70 -11.15 3.60
N GLY A 131 -8.51 -10.16 3.24
CA GLY A 131 -9.27 -9.35 4.20
C GLY A 131 -8.54 -8.13 4.75
N ALA A 132 -7.26 -7.92 4.40
CA ALA A 132 -6.44 -6.75 4.75
C ALA A 132 -6.91 -5.48 4.00
N THR A 133 -8.12 -5.03 4.35
CA THR A 133 -8.92 -4.10 3.55
C THR A 133 -8.40 -2.67 3.65
N ALA A 134 -8.01 -2.22 4.84
CA ALA A 134 -7.37 -0.92 5.00
C ALA A 134 -6.08 -0.81 4.18
N GLU A 135 -5.28 -1.89 4.15
CA GLU A 135 -4.01 -1.90 3.42
C GLU A 135 -4.25 -1.93 1.90
N ALA A 136 -5.18 -2.74 1.41
CA ALA A 136 -5.61 -2.71 0.01
C ALA A 136 -6.09 -1.32 -0.41
N LEU A 137 -6.91 -0.65 0.42
CA LEU A 137 -7.37 0.71 0.18
C LEU A 137 -6.19 1.70 0.15
N TYR A 138 -5.27 1.62 1.11
CA TYR A 138 -4.09 2.48 1.16
C TYR A 138 -3.29 2.40 -0.14
N HIS A 139 -2.98 1.19 -0.59
CA HIS A 139 -2.26 0.97 -1.83
C HIS A 139 -3.02 1.49 -3.05
N CYS A 140 -4.35 1.31 -3.11
CA CYS A 140 -5.17 1.91 -4.17
C CYS A 140 -5.04 3.44 -4.18
N LEU A 141 -5.18 4.10 -3.02
CA LEU A 141 -5.14 5.56 -2.92
C LEU A 141 -3.75 6.12 -3.25
N VAL A 142 -2.68 5.45 -2.82
CA VAL A 142 -1.31 5.81 -3.18
C VAL A 142 -1.13 5.72 -4.70
N LEU A 143 -1.53 4.61 -5.34
CA LEU A 143 -1.40 4.47 -6.79
C LEU A 143 -2.30 5.45 -7.57
N LEU A 144 -3.48 5.79 -7.05
CA LEU A 144 -4.37 6.77 -7.67
C LEU A 144 -3.76 8.19 -7.73
N ALA A 145 -2.78 8.51 -6.87
CA ALA A 145 -2.02 9.76 -7.00
C ALA A 145 -1.19 9.82 -8.28
N TYR A 146 -0.78 8.65 -8.81
CA TYR A 146 0.01 8.50 -10.04
C TYR A 146 -0.85 8.12 -11.25
N HIS A 147 -1.93 7.37 -11.02
CA HIS A 147 -2.83 6.81 -12.03
C HIS A 147 -4.30 7.14 -11.72
N PRO A 148 -4.69 8.43 -11.68
CA PRO A 148 -6.03 8.84 -11.22
C PRO A 148 -7.18 8.33 -12.09
N GLU A 149 -6.88 8.02 -13.36
CA GLU A 149 -7.84 7.56 -14.36
C GLU A 149 -7.89 6.02 -14.49
N ASP A 150 -7.26 5.28 -13.57
CA ASP A 150 -7.28 3.82 -13.60
C ASP A 150 -8.64 3.27 -13.11
N PRO A 151 -9.41 2.56 -13.96
CA PRO A 151 -10.73 2.08 -13.59
C PRO A 151 -10.68 0.95 -12.54
N TYR A 152 -9.62 0.13 -12.51
CA TYR A 152 -9.46 -0.92 -11.50
C TYR A 152 -9.22 -0.31 -10.13
N LEU A 153 -8.26 0.62 -10.00
CA LEU A 153 -7.90 1.22 -8.72
C LEU A 153 -9.07 1.98 -8.11
N ASN A 154 -9.79 2.76 -8.93
CA ASN A 154 -10.99 3.46 -8.50
C ASN A 154 -12.10 2.50 -8.06
N THR A 155 -12.28 1.37 -8.77
CA THR A 155 -13.26 0.34 -8.39
C THR A 155 -12.86 -0.34 -7.09
N MET A 156 -11.59 -0.73 -6.94
CA MET A 156 -11.10 -1.47 -5.79
C MET A 156 -11.12 -0.61 -4.53
N ALA A 157 -10.76 0.68 -4.62
CA ALA A 157 -10.91 1.63 -3.51
C ALA A 157 -12.38 1.70 -3.04
N GLY A 158 -13.33 1.81 -3.97
CA GLY A 158 -14.76 1.79 -3.64
C GLY A 158 -15.20 0.47 -2.98
N ARG A 159 -14.73 -0.68 -3.48
CA ARG A 159 -14.99 -2.00 -2.89
C ARG A 159 -14.44 -2.12 -1.47
N CYS A 160 -13.25 -1.60 -1.21
CA CYS A 160 -12.68 -1.57 0.13
C CYS A 160 -13.56 -0.76 1.10
N LEU A 161 -14.04 0.43 0.67
CA LEU A 161 -14.96 1.24 1.48
C LEU A 161 -16.28 0.52 1.76
N LEU A 162 -16.84 -0.20 0.78
CA LEU A 162 -18.03 -1.04 0.97
C LEU A 162 -17.79 -2.18 1.95
N ARG A 163 -16.61 -2.79 1.93
CA ARG A 163 -16.24 -3.84 2.88
C ARG A 163 -16.05 -3.28 4.29
N VAL A 164 -15.48 -2.10 4.45
CA VAL A 164 -15.42 -1.39 5.74
C VAL A 164 -16.84 -1.19 6.30
N HIS A 165 -17.78 -0.71 5.48
CA HIS A 165 -19.18 -0.59 5.89
C HIS A 165 -19.78 -1.94 6.34
N ALA A 166 -19.56 -3.01 5.56
CA ALA A 166 -20.05 -4.34 5.91
C ALA A 166 -19.46 -4.84 7.24
N ALA A 167 -18.15 -4.65 7.45
CA ALA A 167 -17.45 -5.02 8.67
C ALA A 167 -17.96 -4.26 9.91
N MET A 168 -18.30 -2.98 9.77
CA MET A 168 -18.95 -2.21 10.83
C MET A 168 -20.28 -2.81 11.23
N GLY A 169 -21.12 -3.19 10.26
CA GLY A 169 -22.42 -3.83 10.52
C GLY A 169 -22.29 -5.22 11.14
N ALA A 170 -21.19 -5.93 10.87
CA ALA A 170 -20.88 -7.24 11.43
C ALA A 170 -20.10 -7.18 12.76
N HIS A 171 -19.79 -5.98 13.27
CA HIS A 171 -18.93 -5.75 14.44
C HIS A 171 -17.53 -6.41 14.31
N SER A 172 -16.99 -6.48 13.09
CA SER A 172 -15.72 -7.13 12.76
C SER A 172 -14.74 -6.16 12.09
N LEU A 173 -14.83 -4.87 12.43
CA LEU A 173 -14.01 -3.83 11.79
C LEU A 173 -12.50 -4.07 11.99
N GLU A 174 -12.11 -4.51 13.19
CA GLU A 174 -10.70 -4.75 13.56
C GLU A 174 -10.03 -5.86 12.72
N ASP A 175 -10.81 -6.79 12.16
CA ASP A 175 -10.31 -7.83 11.26
C ASP A 175 -9.91 -7.28 9.88
N HIS A 176 -10.41 -6.09 9.53
CA HIS A 176 -10.24 -5.46 8.23
C HIS A 176 -9.45 -4.15 8.28
N VAL A 177 -9.47 -3.49 9.43
CA VAL A 177 -8.85 -2.19 9.69
C VAL A 177 -8.10 -2.29 11.02
N PRO A 178 -6.76 -2.32 10.98
CA PRO A 178 -5.96 -2.31 12.20
C PRO A 178 -6.16 -1.01 12.98
N LEU A 179 -6.08 -1.10 14.31
CA LEU A 179 -6.07 0.08 15.19
C LEU A 179 -4.94 1.04 14.80
N PRO A 180 -5.17 2.37 14.87
CA PRO A 180 -4.18 3.38 14.50
C PRO A 180 -3.04 3.45 15.54
N GLY A 181 -2.06 2.57 15.42
CA GLY A 181 -0.91 2.48 16.33
C GLY A 181 0.31 3.29 15.88
N ALA A 182 1.18 3.63 16.84
CA ALA A 182 2.43 4.37 16.60
C ALA A 182 3.46 3.63 15.73
N SER A 183 3.33 2.31 15.59
CA SER A 183 4.16 1.49 14.70
C SER A 183 3.75 1.55 13.24
N LEU A 184 2.53 2.01 12.93
CA LEU A 184 2.04 2.09 11.55
C LEU A 184 2.66 3.27 10.81
N ARG A 185 2.87 3.12 9.50
CA ARG A 185 3.35 4.19 8.61
C ARG A 185 2.41 5.41 8.69
N PRO A 186 2.92 6.67 8.66
CA PRO A 186 2.09 7.85 8.96
C PRO A 186 0.81 7.97 8.12
N GLY A 187 0.91 7.86 6.78
CA GLY A 187 -0.26 7.94 5.89
C GLY A 187 -1.25 6.77 6.08
N TYR A 188 -0.72 5.57 6.31
CA TYR A 188 -1.55 4.38 6.58
C TYR A 188 -2.27 4.49 7.94
N ARG A 189 -1.57 4.98 8.97
CA ARG A 189 -2.14 5.24 10.30
C ARG A 189 -3.28 6.26 10.22
N GLN A 190 -3.09 7.35 9.47
CA GLN A 190 -4.14 8.34 9.25
C GLN A 190 -5.36 7.73 8.55
N LEU A 191 -5.15 6.85 7.57
CA LEU A 191 -6.25 6.13 6.93
C LEU A 191 -6.98 5.25 7.94
N CYS A 192 -6.27 4.44 8.73
CA CYS A 192 -6.89 3.61 9.78
C CYS A 192 -7.68 4.47 10.78
N GLN A 193 -7.14 5.61 11.21
CA GLN A 193 -7.83 6.56 12.10
C GLN A 193 -9.15 7.04 11.49
N VAL A 194 -9.11 7.46 10.22
CA VAL A 194 -10.31 7.87 9.48
C VAL A 194 -11.34 6.74 9.47
N LEU A 195 -10.93 5.52 9.10
CA LEU A 195 -11.83 4.38 8.99
C LEU A 195 -12.46 3.97 10.33
N HIS A 196 -11.73 4.07 11.45
CA HIS A 196 -12.28 3.85 12.79
C HIS A 196 -13.25 4.95 13.23
N ASN A 197 -13.03 6.19 12.81
CA ASN A 197 -13.87 7.34 13.17
C ASN A 197 -15.13 7.50 12.29
N LEU A 198 -15.24 6.71 11.22
CA LEU A 198 -16.42 6.67 10.38
C LEU A 198 -17.58 6.00 11.12
N ARG A 199 -18.75 6.64 11.10
CA ARG A 199 -19.99 5.94 11.42
C ARG A 199 -20.41 5.11 10.21
N MET A 200 -21.15 4.03 10.43
CA MET A 200 -21.64 3.14 9.36
C MET A 200 -22.31 3.92 8.21
N ARG A 201 -23.24 4.85 8.52
CA ARG A 201 -23.89 5.70 7.49
C ARG A 201 -22.90 6.56 6.69
N GLU A 202 -21.79 6.96 7.32
CA GLU A 202 -20.77 7.76 6.65
C GLU A 202 -19.87 6.90 5.77
N ALA A 203 -19.58 5.66 6.17
CA ALA A 203 -18.89 4.70 5.32
C ALA A 203 -19.71 4.41 4.05
N ALA A 204 -21.02 4.23 4.17
CA ALA A 204 -21.93 4.09 3.02
C ALA A 204 -21.92 5.33 2.12
N ALA A 205 -22.10 6.52 2.70
CA ALA A 205 -22.08 7.78 1.95
C ALA A 205 -20.73 8.03 1.26
N LEU A 206 -19.62 7.79 1.95
CA LEU A 206 -18.28 7.95 1.40
C LEU A 206 -18.05 7.00 0.22
N ALA A 207 -18.40 5.71 0.36
CA ALA A 207 -18.29 4.73 -0.72
C ALA A 207 -19.10 5.15 -1.96
N TYR A 208 -20.37 5.54 -1.75
CA TYR A 208 -21.25 5.97 -2.83
C TYR A 208 -20.73 7.22 -3.54
N HIS A 209 -20.42 8.29 -2.80
CA HIS A 209 -19.99 9.54 -3.42
C HIS A 209 -18.59 9.44 -4.05
N PHE A 210 -17.70 8.61 -3.49
CA PHE A 210 -16.40 8.31 -4.09
C PHE A 210 -16.58 7.70 -5.49
N LEU A 211 -17.43 6.68 -5.62
CA LEU A 211 -17.72 6.06 -6.92
C LEU A 211 -18.54 6.99 -7.82
N LYS A 212 -19.54 7.70 -7.29
CA LYS A 212 -20.44 8.55 -8.08
C LYS A 212 -19.72 9.66 -8.85
N GLU A 213 -18.71 10.31 -8.26
CA GLU A 213 -17.90 11.33 -8.96
C GLU A 213 -17.08 10.80 -10.14
N ARG A 214 -16.94 9.47 -10.23
CA ARG A 214 -16.14 8.78 -11.23
C ARG A 214 -17.01 8.05 -12.26
N GLU A 215 -18.34 8.05 -12.07
CA GLU A 215 -19.30 7.36 -12.94
C GLU A 215 -19.16 7.77 -14.40
N GLY A 216 -19.08 9.07 -14.69
CA GLY A 216 -18.96 9.56 -16.07
C GLY A 216 -17.73 9.04 -16.82
N ARG A 217 -16.67 8.68 -16.10
CA ARG A 217 -15.41 8.15 -16.67
C ARG A 217 -15.43 6.63 -16.82
N PHE A 218 -16.01 5.93 -15.85
CA PHE A 218 -15.87 4.48 -15.74
C PHE A 218 -17.18 3.70 -15.90
N ALA A 219 -18.27 4.34 -16.35
CA ALA A 219 -19.56 3.67 -16.59
C ALA A 219 -19.47 2.48 -17.56
N ALA A 220 -18.49 2.44 -18.46
CA ALA A 220 -18.28 1.29 -19.36
C ALA A 220 -17.62 0.09 -18.66
N TYR A 221 -16.91 0.29 -17.55
CA TYR A 221 -16.20 -0.77 -16.84
C TYR A 221 -17.16 -1.53 -15.92
N ALA A 222 -17.46 -2.78 -16.27
CA ALA A 222 -18.49 -3.56 -15.58
C ALA A 222 -18.25 -3.75 -14.06
N PRO A 223 -17.03 -4.05 -13.58
CA PRO A 223 -16.75 -4.13 -12.14
C PRO A 223 -17.05 -2.82 -11.39
N PHE A 224 -16.78 -1.67 -12.02
CA PHE A 224 -17.09 -0.36 -11.46
C PHE A 224 -18.59 -0.15 -11.32
N ARG A 225 -19.36 -0.44 -12.37
CA ARG A 225 -20.83 -0.32 -12.33
C ARG A 225 -21.43 -1.16 -11.20
N GLN A 226 -20.94 -2.39 -11.02
CA GLN A 226 -21.42 -3.27 -9.96
C GLN A 226 -21.12 -2.67 -8.57
N ALA A 227 -19.91 -2.16 -8.35
CA ALA A 227 -19.56 -1.51 -7.09
C ALA A 227 -20.40 -0.24 -6.85
N LEU A 228 -20.64 0.56 -7.89
CA LEU A 228 -21.46 1.76 -7.79
C LEU A 228 -22.91 1.42 -7.44
N GLU A 229 -23.51 0.42 -8.08
CA GLU A 229 -24.88 0.00 -7.79
C GLU A 229 -25.00 -0.51 -6.34
N GLN A 230 -24.08 -1.39 -5.92
CA GLN A 230 -24.02 -1.86 -4.54
C GLN A 230 -23.90 -0.69 -3.54
N SER A 231 -23.06 0.30 -3.84
CA SER A 231 -22.90 1.47 -2.97
C SER A 231 -24.16 2.34 -2.89
N ARG A 232 -24.92 2.45 -3.99
CA ARG A 232 -26.19 3.19 -4.03
C ARG A 232 -27.24 2.51 -3.16
N GLU A 233 -27.41 1.20 -3.29
CA GLU A 233 -28.36 0.42 -2.48
C GLU A 233 -28.08 0.53 -0.98
N LEU A 234 -26.82 0.63 -0.58
CA LEU A 234 -26.44 0.80 0.83
C LEU A 234 -26.65 2.23 1.32
N TYR A 235 -26.41 3.23 0.48
CA TYR A 235 -26.58 4.64 0.82
C TYR A 235 -28.07 5.02 0.97
N GLU A 236 -28.96 4.40 0.21
CA GLU A 236 -30.40 4.68 0.24
C GLU A 236 -31.15 4.00 1.41
N LYS A 237 -30.50 3.08 2.15
CA LYS A 237 -31.05 2.39 3.32
C LYS A 237 -30.77 3.16 4.62
#